data_AF-A0AAD4MHI1-F1
#
_entry.id   AF-A0AAD4MHI1-F1
#
_cell.length_a   1.000
_cell.length_b   1.000
_cell.length_c   1.000
_cell.angle_alpha   90.00
_cell.angle_beta   90.00
_cell.angle_gamma   90.00
#
_symmetry.space_group_name_H-M   'P 1'
#
loop_
_entity.id
_entity.type
_entity.pdbx_description
1 polymer ?
#
loop_
_entity_poly.entity_id
_entity_poly.type
_entity_poly.pdbx_seq_one_letter_code
_entity_poly.pdbx_strand_id
1 'polypeptide(L)'
;MAFVTRPRLTRANPLGFFLHCNEEDDDPNWSCQASAKLQIVSQKAGVDDHVRQFVTNFSSKRTYDGWSTFIYELLDPEKGFIKDDVVILRAHVKAEMSESAQKAKLRELTSSISHPPDGALIVGGNRIPIHKMYLSYYSEYFKTMFRSEFKEGSEDEIVIEEVGYSEMLELLLVVYPSRAPITGKSSSSLTFQQFLQFQKRTSKLS
;
A
#
# COMPACT_ATOMS: atom_id res chain seq x y z
N MET A 1 -48.67 -27.25 30.11
CA MET A 1 -48.41 -27.01 28.68
C MET A 1 -47.56 -25.74 28.61
N ALA A 2 -46.25 -25.86 28.41
CA ALA A 2 -45.34 -24.72 28.37
C ALA A 2 -45.09 -24.34 26.91
N PHE A 3 -45.46 -23.12 26.53
CA PHE A 3 -45.22 -22.60 25.19
C PHE A 3 -43.78 -22.08 25.12
N VAL A 4 -42.99 -22.67 24.22
CA VAL A 4 -41.73 -22.09 23.76
C VAL A 4 -42.09 -20.96 22.80
N THR A 5 -42.06 -19.71 23.26
CA THR A 5 -42.04 -18.57 22.34
C THR A 5 -40.65 -18.50 21.73
N ARG A 6 -40.54 -18.92 20.46
CA ARG A 6 -39.36 -18.61 19.65
C ARG A 6 -39.16 -17.08 19.69
N PRO A 7 -37.96 -16.57 20.04
CA PRO A 7 -37.68 -15.16 19.84
C PRO A 7 -37.91 -14.86 18.36
N ARG A 8 -38.75 -13.88 18.05
CA ARG A 8 -38.72 -13.26 16.73
C ARG A 8 -37.29 -12.74 16.57
N LEU A 9 -36.57 -13.22 15.56
CA LEU A 9 -35.38 -12.55 15.03
C LEU A 9 -35.82 -11.13 14.66
N THR A 10 -35.71 -10.20 15.61
CA THR A 10 -35.72 -8.77 15.33
C THR A 10 -34.67 -8.58 14.26
N ARG A 11 -35.04 -7.96 13.12
CA ARG A 11 -34.11 -7.61 12.05
C ARG A 11 -32.83 -7.09 12.70
N ALA A 12 -31.77 -7.90 12.69
CA ALA A 12 -30.50 -7.48 13.27
C ALA A 12 -30.09 -6.23 12.50
N ASN A 13 -29.87 -5.12 13.23
CA ASN A 13 -29.35 -3.92 12.61
C ASN A 13 -28.03 -4.31 11.96
N PRO A 14 -27.88 -4.13 10.64
CA PRO A 14 -26.65 -4.53 9.99
C PRO A 14 -25.48 -3.71 10.52
N LEU A 15 -24.31 -4.35 10.60
CA LEU A 15 -23.09 -3.61 10.85
C LEU A 15 -22.71 -2.81 9.60
N GLY A 16 -22.53 -1.50 9.76
CA GLY A 16 -21.89 -0.65 8.75
C GLY A 16 -20.37 -0.63 8.94
N PHE A 17 -19.62 -0.54 7.84
CA PHE A 17 -18.16 -0.44 7.89
C PHE A 17 -17.69 0.57 6.84
N PHE A 18 -17.02 1.63 7.31
CA PHE A 18 -16.60 2.78 6.52
C PHE A 18 -15.11 3.08 6.75
N LEU A 19 -14.45 3.57 5.71
CA LEU A 19 -13.11 4.16 5.77
C LEU A 19 -13.25 5.67 5.68
N HIS A 20 -12.65 6.38 6.62
CA HIS A 20 -12.54 7.84 6.60
C HIS A 20 -11.12 8.23 6.18
N CYS A 21 -10.99 9.27 5.37
CA CYS A 21 -9.75 9.79 4.84
C CYS A 21 -9.73 11.31 4.99
N ASN A 22 -8.73 11.81 5.72
CA ASN A 22 -8.42 13.24 5.88
C ASN A 22 -9.63 14.14 6.22
N GLU A 23 -10.54 13.66 7.07
CA GLU A 23 -11.79 14.36 7.42
C GLU A 23 -11.56 15.65 8.22
N GLU A 24 -10.46 15.74 8.94
CA GLU A 24 -10.10 16.90 9.79
C GLU A 24 -9.28 17.97 9.06
N ASP A 25 -9.00 17.79 7.76
CA ASP A 25 -8.15 18.69 6.99
C ASP A 25 -8.99 19.74 6.24
N ASP A 26 -8.68 21.01 6.49
CA ASP A 26 -9.38 22.15 5.93
C ASP A 26 -8.89 22.53 4.51
N ASP A 27 -7.87 21.88 3.94
CA ASP A 27 -7.42 22.15 2.57
C ASP A 27 -8.50 21.74 1.54
N PRO A 28 -9.15 22.67 0.84
CA PRO A 28 -10.19 22.30 -0.12
C PRO A 28 -9.63 21.53 -1.34
N ASN A 29 -8.32 21.56 -1.57
CA ASN A 29 -7.66 21.00 -2.74
C ASN A 29 -7.03 19.63 -2.50
N TRP A 30 -7.06 19.09 -1.27
CA TRP A 30 -6.52 17.76 -1.04
C TRP A 30 -7.34 16.71 -1.78
N SER A 31 -6.65 15.71 -2.31
CA SER A 31 -7.27 14.52 -2.86
C SER A 31 -6.38 13.31 -2.64
N CYS A 32 -7.00 12.14 -2.45
CA CYS A 32 -6.31 10.87 -2.29
C CYS A 32 -7.10 9.79 -3.01
N GLN A 33 -6.54 9.25 -4.08
CA GLN A 33 -7.04 7.99 -4.62
C GLN A 33 -6.60 6.88 -3.68
N ALA A 34 -7.51 6.02 -3.27
CA ALA A 34 -7.17 4.87 -2.44
C ALA A 34 -8.00 3.65 -2.79
N SER A 35 -7.36 2.49 -2.69
CA SER A 35 -8.01 1.19 -2.70
C SER A 35 -8.12 0.67 -1.27
N ALA A 36 -9.27 0.11 -0.92
CA ALA A 36 -9.52 -0.43 0.41
C ALA A 36 -10.21 -1.78 0.32
N LYS A 37 -9.70 -2.74 1.10
CA LYS A 37 -10.30 -4.05 1.34
C LYS A 37 -10.71 -4.12 2.81
N LEU A 38 -12.01 -4.05 3.05
CA LEU A 38 -12.62 -4.19 4.37
C LEU A 38 -13.02 -5.65 4.59
N GLN A 39 -12.76 -6.18 5.78
CA GLN A 39 -12.98 -7.58 6.11
C GLN A 39 -13.52 -7.75 7.53
N ILE A 40 -14.40 -8.72 7.68
CA ILE A 40 -14.69 -9.35 8.97
C ILE A 40 -14.00 -10.70 8.96
N VAL A 41 -13.04 -10.88 9.87
CA VAL A 41 -12.22 -12.08 9.91
C VAL A 41 -13.02 -13.20 10.53
N SER A 42 -13.07 -14.34 9.84
CA SER A 42 -13.71 -15.54 10.39
C SER A 42 -12.90 -16.09 11.56
N GLN A 43 -13.61 -16.46 12.62
CA GLN A 43 -13.06 -17.09 13.83
C GLN A 43 -13.44 -18.57 13.93
N LYS A 44 -14.03 -19.13 12.87
CA LYS A 44 -14.44 -20.54 12.74
C LYS A 44 -13.61 -21.23 11.66
N ALA A 45 -13.02 -22.36 12.01
CA ALA A 45 -12.21 -23.15 11.07
C ALA A 45 -13.05 -23.55 9.83
N GLY A 46 -12.48 -23.35 8.65
CA GLY A 46 -13.13 -23.68 7.37
C GLY A 46 -14.18 -22.68 6.88
N VAL A 47 -14.33 -21.53 7.54
CA VAL A 47 -15.19 -20.43 7.07
C VAL A 47 -14.31 -19.27 6.61
N ASP A 48 -14.59 -18.73 5.43
CA ASP A 48 -13.87 -17.58 4.87
C ASP A 48 -14.26 -16.25 5.51
N ASP A 49 -13.36 -15.27 5.43
CA ASP A 49 -13.63 -13.88 5.82
C ASP A 49 -14.79 -13.28 5.00
N HIS A 50 -15.62 -12.44 5.62
CA HIS A 50 -16.54 -11.60 4.85
C HIS A 50 -15.79 -10.37 4.33
N VAL A 51 -15.61 -10.29 3.01
CA VAL A 51 -14.75 -9.29 2.38
C VAL A 51 -15.54 -8.43 1.41
N ARG A 52 -15.29 -7.12 1.43
CA ARG A 52 -15.67 -6.21 0.35
C ARG A 52 -14.53 -5.22 0.06
N GLN A 53 -14.46 -4.75 -1.17
CA GLN A 53 -13.41 -3.85 -1.61
C GLN A 53 -13.95 -2.72 -2.48
N PHE A 54 -13.30 -1.57 -2.42
CA PHE A 54 -13.60 -0.43 -3.27
C PHE A 54 -12.32 0.33 -3.64
N VAL A 55 -12.40 1.10 -4.72
CA VAL A 55 -11.41 2.10 -5.11
C VAL A 55 -12.15 3.42 -5.21
N THR A 56 -11.67 4.45 -4.53
CA THR A 56 -12.36 5.74 -4.46
C THR A 56 -11.37 6.89 -4.44
N ASN A 57 -11.83 8.06 -4.86
CA ASN A 57 -11.09 9.31 -4.75
C ASN A 57 -11.65 10.09 -3.56
N PHE A 58 -10.92 10.09 -2.47
CA PHE A 58 -11.21 10.93 -1.31
C PHE A 58 -10.80 12.38 -1.61
N SER A 59 -11.59 13.31 -1.11
CA SER A 59 -11.34 14.76 -1.21
C SER A 59 -12.12 15.49 -0.13
N SER A 60 -11.94 16.80 -0.02
CA SER A 60 -12.74 17.69 0.83
C SER A 60 -14.27 17.52 0.66
N LYS A 61 -14.75 17.03 -0.49
CA LYS A 61 -16.18 16.78 -0.77
C LYS A 61 -16.64 15.35 -0.47
N ARG A 62 -15.71 14.40 -0.31
CA ARG A 62 -15.97 12.97 -0.08
C ARG A 62 -14.87 12.45 0.84
N THR A 63 -15.10 12.53 2.13
CA THR A 63 -14.13 12.19 3.17
C THR A 63 -14.26 10.74 3.66
N TYR A 64 -15.33 10.03 3.30
CA TYR A 64 -15.53 8.64 3.68
C TYR A 64 -16.17 7.82 2.55
N ASP A 65 -15.96 6.51 2.59
CA ASP A 65 -16.60 5.54 1.70
C ASP A 65 -16.76 4.19 2.42
N GLY A 66 -17.72 3.38 1.99
CA GLY A 66 -18.01 2.09 2.63
C GLY A 66 -19.46 1.65 2.47
N TRP A 67 -19.92 0.77 3.37
CA TRP A 67 -21.26 0.21 3.32
C TRP A 67 -21.99 0.44 4.64
N SER A 68 -23.16 1.07 4.57
CA SER A 68 -24.13 1.15 5.68
C SER A 68 -24.70 -0.22 6.06
N THR A 69 -24.56 -1.20 5.18
CA THR A 69 -24.97 -2.59 5.39
C THR A 69 -23.85 -3.49 4.89
N PHE A 70 -22.84 -3.68 5.73
CA PHE A 70 -21.73 -4.58 5.43
C PHE A 70 -22.15 -6.03 5.64
N ILE A 71 -22.76 -6.34 6.79
CA ILE A 71 -23.25 -7.68 7.14
C ILE A 71 -24.50 -7.60 8.06
N TYR A 72 -25.45 -8.52 7.88
CA TYR A 72 -26.62 -8.68 8.76
C TYR A 72 -26.43 -9.75 9.84
N GLU A 73 -25.65 -10.77 9.53
CA GLU A 73 -25.59 -12.03 10.26
C GLU A 73 -24.39 -12.06 11.22
N LEU A 74 -23.88 -10.89 11.60
CA LEU A 74 -22.65 -10.76 12.40
C LEU A 74 -22.70 -11.55 13.71
N LEU A 75 -23.85 -11.49 14.36
CA LEU A 75 -24.09 -12.11 15.67
C LEU A 75 -24.62 -13.54 15.56
N ASP A 76 -24.76 -14.10 14.35
CA ASP A 76 -25.13 -15.49 14.16
C ASP A 76 -23.91 -16.40 14.45
N PRO A 77 -23.92 -17.17 15.55
CA PRO A 77 -22.77 -18.02 15.91
C PRO A 77 -22.46 -19.08 14.84
N GLU A 78 -23.45 -19.46 14.01
CA GLU A 78 -23.24 -20.44 12.94
C GLU A 78 -22.35 -19.89 11.82
N LYS A 79 -22.38 -18.57 11.62
CA LYS A 79 -21.57 -17.87 10.60
C LYS A 79 -20.10 -17.73 11.00
N GLY A 80 -19.78 -17.83 12.29
CA GLY A 80 -18.40 -17.89 12.77
C GLY A 80 -17.62 -16.57 12.80
N PHE A 81 -18.29 -15.42 12.66
CA PHE A 81 -17.64 -14.11 12.70
C PHE A 81 -17.46 -13.53 14.11
N ILE A 82 -18.23 -14.03 15.07
CA ILE A 82 -18.15 -13.66 16.49
C ILE A 82 -17.74 -14.88 17.33
N LYS A 83 -16.81 -14.68 18.25
CA LYS A 83 -16.38 -15.68 19.23
C LYS A 83 -16.03 -14.96 20.52
N ASP A 84 -16.50 -15.48 21.66
CA ASP A 84 -16.23 -14.90 22.98
C ASP A 84 -16.58 -13.39 23.06
N ASP A 85 -17.69 -13.00 22.41
CA ASP A 85 -18.17 -11.62 22.27
C ASP A 85 -17.20 -10.65 21.53
N VAL A 86 -16.24 -11.20 20.79
CA VAL A 86 -15.27 -10.45 20.00
C VAL A 86 -15.53 -10.65 18.51
N VAL A 87 -15.47 -9.54 17.75
CA VAL A 87 -15.47 -9.50 16.29
C VAL A 87 -14.15 -8.88 15.84
N ILE A 88 -13.50 -9.47 14.82
CA ILE A 88 -12.25 -8.95 14.28
C ILE A 88 -12.53 -8.26 12.94
N LEU A 89 -12.38 -6.93 12.91
CA LEU A 89 -12.42 -6.13 11.70
C LEU A 89 -11.00 -5.90 11.17
N ARG A 90 -10.80 -6.05 9.87
CA ARG A 90 -9.52 -5.79 9.21
C ARG A 90 -9.73 -4.89 8.01
N ALA A 91 -8.93 -3.84 7.90
CA ALA A 91 -8.88 -2.97 6.73
C ALA A 91 -7.47 -3.01 6.14
N HIS A 92 -7.36 -3.37 4.86
CA HIS A 92 -6.15 -3.14 4.09
C HIS A 92 -6.39 -1.95 3.19
N VAL A 93 -5.61 -0.89 3.36
CA VAL A 93 -5.78 0.37 2.63
C VAL A 93 -4.48 0.67 1.89
N LYS A 94 -4.58 0.98 0.60
CA LYS A 94 -3.47 1.44 -0.22
C LYS A 94 -3.83 2.81 -0.80
N ALA A 95 -3.04 3.82 -0.45
CA ALA A 95 -3.10 5.11 -1.13
C ALA A 95 -2.39 4.97 -2.49
N GLU A 96 -3.06 5.39 -3.55
CA GLU A 96 -2.53 5.37 -4.91
C GLU A 96 -2.06 6.77 -5.28
N MET A 97 -0.84 6.86 -5.83
CA MET A 97 -0.34 8.07 -6.46
C MET A 97 -0.39 7.88 -7.97
N SER A 98 -0.74 8.94 -8.71
CA SER A 98 -0.59 8.90 -10.17
C SER A 98 0.89 8.74 -10.54
N GLU A 99 1.15 8.08 -11.68
CA GLU A 99 2.51 7.94 -12.20
C GLU A 99 3.19 9.30 -12.39
N SER A 100 2.43 10.33 -12.78
CA SER A 100 2.94 11.70 -12.88
C SER A 100 3.36 12.29 -11.54
N ALA A 101 2.59 12.07 -10.47
CA ALA A 101 2.94 12.50 -9.12
C ALA A 101 4.15 11.73 -8.59
N GLN A 102 4.25 10.42 -8.85
CA GLN A 102 5.41 9.62 -8.49
C GLN A 102 6.68 10.11 -9.20
N LYS A 103 6.62 10.39 -10.52
CA LYS A 103 7.74 10.96 -11.28
C LYS A 103 8.14 12.33 -10.72
N ALA A 104 7.18 13.21 -10.47
CA ALA A 104 7.45 14.54 -9.93
C ALA A 104 8.13 14.44 -8.56
N LYS A 105 7.63 13.56 -7.68
CA LYS A 105 8.23 13.34 -6.37
C LYS A 105 9.63 12.76 -6.46
N LEU A 106 9.84 11.74 -7.29
CA LEU A 106 11.16 11.14 -7.47
C LEU A 106 12.17 12.18 -7.98
N ARG A 107 11.78 13.03 -8.94
CA ARG A 107 12.62 14.13 -9.44
C ARG A 107 13.00 15.13 -8.34
N GLU A 108 12.06 15.48 -7.46
CA GLU A 108 12.33 16.33 -6.30
C GLU A 108 13.34 15.67 -5.36
N LEU A 109 13.15 14.39 -5.03
CA LEU A 109 14.01 13.64 -4.13
C LEU A 109 15.43 13.47 -4.70
N THR A 110 15.57 13.13 -5.97
CA THR A 110 16.88 12.97 -6.62
C THR A 110 17.59 14.32 -6.73
N SER A 111 16.89 15.40 -7.04
CA SER A 111 17.47 16.76 -7.09
C SER A 111 17.88 17.30 -5.71
N SER A 112 17.37 16.71 -4.63
CA SER A 112 17.70 17.13 -3.27
C SER A 112 19.09 16.65 -2.81
N ILE A 113 19.67 15.67 -3.51
CA ILE A 113 21.02 15.16 -3.26
C ILE A 113 22.04 16.16 -3.80
N SER A 114 23.10 16.41 -3.04
CA SER A 114 24.10 17.45 -3.35
C SER A 114 24.93 17.16 -4.59
N HIS A 115 25.05 15.89 -4.97
CA HIS A 115 25.79 15.45 -6.15
C HIS A 115 24.80 15.18 -7.29
N PRO A 116 25.17 15.44 -8.55
CA PRO A 116 24.33 15.08 -9.67
C PRO A 116 24.20 13.56 -9.81
N PRO A 117 23.13 13.06 -10.48
CA PRO A 117 23.02 11.67 -10.87
C PRO A 117 24.25 11.21 -11.68
N ASP A 118 24.80 10.05 -11.34
CA ASP A 118 25.99 9.41 -11.94
C ASP A 118 25.63 8.15 -12.77
N GLY A 119 24.34 7.98 -13.07
CA GLY A 119 23.83 6.95 -13.96
C GLY A 119 22.33 7.06 -14.19
N ALA A 120 21.78 6.16 -15.00
CA ALA A 120 20.35 6.04 -15.23
C ALA A 120 19.89 4.58 -15.32
N LEU A 121 18.67 4.32 -14.87
CA LEU A 121 17.96 3.08 -15.15
C LEU A 121 17.02 3.29 -16.33
N ILE A 122 17.00 2.36 -17.28
CA ILE A 122 16.05 2.32 -18.39
C ILE A 122 15.03 1.23 -18.11
N VAL A 123 13.80 1.61 -17.76
CA VAL A 123 12.75 0.65 -17.35
C VAL A 123 11.52 0.86 -18.21
N GLY A 124 11.10 -0.16 -18.96
CA GLY A 124 9.98 -0.04 -19.90
C GLY A 124 10.15 1.12 -20.90
N GLY A 125 11.38 1.36 -21.37
CA GLY A 125 11.72 2.45 -22.28
C GLY A 125 11.79 3.85 -21.64
N ASN A 126 11.55 3.98 -20.34
CA ASN A 126 11.64 5.26 -19.63
C ASN A 126 12.99 5.39 -18.92
N ARG A 127 13.63 6.55 -19.07
CA ARG A 127 14.92 6.87 -18.44
C ARG A 127 14.74 7.51 -17.06
N ILE A 128 15.34 6.92 -16.03
CA ILE A 128 15.29 7.37 -14.63
C ILE A 128 16.71 7.69 -14.15
N PRO A 129 17.08 8.97 -13.94
CA PRO A 129 18.37 9.34 -13.38
C PRO A 129 18.53 8.84 -11.93
N ILE A 130 19.70 8.32 -11.57
CA ILE A 130 19.99 7.73 -10.25
C ILE A 130 21.38 8.11 -9.73
N HIS A 131 21.61 7.85 -8.44
CA HIS A 131 22.88 7.99 -7.75
C HIS A 131 23.34 6.58 -7.32
N LYS A 132 24.26 5.96 -8.07
CA LYS A 132 24.72 4.57 -7.88
C LYS A 132 25.22 4.33 -6.47
N MET A 133 26.04 5.24 -5.94
CA MET A 133 26.56 5.15 -4.57
C MET A 133 25.44 5.21 -3.52
N TYR A 134 24.45 6.09 -3.71
CA TYR A 134 23.34 6.23 -2.78
C TYR A 134 22.46 4.98 -2.78
N LEU A 135 22.05 4.52 -3.97
CA LEU A 135 21.26 3.29 -4.10
C LEU A 135 22.00 2.07 -3.55
N SER A 136 23.32 1.98 -3.77
CA SER A 136 24.16 0.91 -3.21
C SER A 136 24.21 0.93 -1.69
N TYR A 137 24.22 2.11 -1.07
CA TYR A 137 24.23 2.22 0.39
C TYR A 137 22.96 1.66 1.02
N TYR A 138 21.80 1.91 0.40
CA TYR A 138 20.49 1.52 0.93
C TYR A 138 19.93 0.20 0.37
N SER A 139 20.55 -0.38 -0.65
CA SER A 139 20.08 -1.61 -1.30
C SER A 139 21.25 -2.50 -1.73
N GLU A 140 21.37 -3.67 -1.09
CA GLU A 140 22.40 -4.66 -1.46
C GLU A 140 22.22 -5.18 -2.90
N TYR A 141 20.98 -5.15 -3.42
CA TYR A 141 20.70 -5.45 -4.83
C TYR A 141 21.43 -4.46 -5.76
N PHE A 142 21.22 -3.16 -5.56
CA PHE A 142 21.89 -2.14 -6.36
C PHE A 142 23.40 -2.10 -6.10
N LYS A 143 23.82 -2.36 -4.85
CA LYS A 143 25.23 -2.48 -4.50
C LYS A 143 25.92 -3.61 -5.24
N THR A 144 25.23 -4.73 -5.45
CA THR A 144 25.76 -5.87 -6.21
C THR A 144 25.75 -5.57 -7.70
N MET A 145 24.63 -5.06 -8.22
CA MET A 145 24.47 -4.66 -9.62
C MET A 145 25.53 -3.65 -10.08
N PHE A 146 25.87 -2.66 -9.24
CA PHE A 146 26.82 -1.62 -9.61
C PHE A 146 28.29 -1.95 -9.31
N ARG A 147 28.62 -3.19 -8.93
CA ARG A 147 30.03 -3.60 -8.79
C ARG A 147 30.68 -3.64 -10.17
N SER A 148 31.92 -3.18 -10.26
CA SER A 148 32.73 -3.18 -11.48
C SER A 148 33.00 -4.57 -12.06
N GLU A 149 32.77 -5.63 -11.28
CA GLU A 149 32.86 -7.03 -11.73
C GLU A 149 31.70 -7.42 -12.67
N PHE A 150 30.59 -6.67 -12.63
CA PHE A 150 29.47 -6.82 -13.55
C PHE A 150 29.50 -5.73 -14.61
N LYS A 151 28.94 -6.04 -15.78
CA LYS A 151 28.92 -5.10 -16.92
C LYS A 151 28.26 -3.78 -16.53
N GLU A 152 27.16 -3.88 -15.78
CA GLU A 152 26.32 -2.78 -15.30
C GLU A 152 27.08 -1.79 -14.40
N GLY A 153 28.13 -2.23 -13.69
CA GLY A 153 28.92 -1.35 -12.83
C GLY A 153 29.61 -0.23 -13.59
N SER A 154 30.03 -0.49 -14.83
CA SER A 154 30.69 0.49 -15.71
C SER A 154 29.74 1.24 -16.65
N GLU A 155 28.46 0.87 -16.73
CA GLU A 155 27.52 1.46 -17.69
C GLU A 155 26.85 2.71 -17.12
N ASP A 156 26.74 3.77 -17.92
CA ASP A 156 26.01 4.99 -17.53
C ASP A 156 24.49 4.80 -17.61
N GLU A 157 24.02 3.86 -18.43
CA GLU A 157 22.60 3.53 -18.59
C GLU A 157 22.38 2.01 -18.48
N ILE A 158 21.56 1.60 -17.52
CA ILE A 158 21.34 0.19 -17.17
C ILE A 158 19.89 -0.17 -17.48
N VAL A 159 19.69 -1.10 -18.42
CA VAL A 159 18.35 -1.56 -18.81
C VAL A 159 17.86 -2.60 -17.81
N ILE A 160 16.65 -2.39 -17.27
CA ILE A 160 15.99 -3.34 -16.37
C ILE A 160 14.71 -3.84 -17.06
N GLU A 161 14.67 -5.13 -17.38
CA GLU A 161 13.57 -5.76 -18.10
C GLU A 161 12.62 -6.53 -17.18
N GLU A 162 13.10 -6.98 -16.00
CA GLU A 162 12.33 -7.87 -15.13
C GLU A 162 11.27 -7.15 -14.28
N VAL A 163 11.32 -5.81 -14.22
CA VAL A 163 10.49 -4.99 -13.34
C VAL A 163 9.74 -3.96 -14.17
N GLY A 164 8.44 -3.81 -13.93
CA GLY A 164 7.64 -2.77 -14.56
C GLY A 164 8.02 -1.38 -14.06
N TYR A 165 7.72 -0.38 -14.88
CA TYR A 165 8.11 1.00 -14.59
C TYR A 165 7.49 1.54 -13.29
N SER A 166 6.22 1.21 -13.02
CA SER A 166 5.52 1.62 -11.79
C SER A 166 6.15 1.00 -10.54
N GLU A 167 6.45 -0.31 -10.57
CA GLU A 167 7.10 -0.97 -9.44
C GLU A 167 8.52 -0.42 -9.17
N MET A 168 9.26 -0.07 -10.23
CA MET A 168 10.56 0.58 -10.06
C MET A 168 10.41 1.98 -9.44
N LEU A 169 9.41 2.78 -9.83
CA LEU A 169 9.16 4.07 -9.20
C LEU A 169 8.81 3.93 -7.72
N GLU A 170 7.94 2.99 -7.37
CA GLU A 170 7.60 2.70 -5.97
C GLU A 170 8.85 2.32 -5.17
N LEU A 171 9.71 1.44 -5.71
CA LEU A 171 10.98 1.06 -5.09
C LEU A 171 11.88 2.27 -4.86
N LEU A 172 12.10 3.10 -5.89
CA LEU A 172 13.00 4.24 -5.79
C LEU A 172 12.47 5.31 -4.82
N LEU A 173 11.15 5.52 -4.74
CA LEU A 173 10.53 6.43 -3.77
C LEU A 173 10.74 5.99 -2.30
N VAL A 174 10.98 4.70 -2.04
CA VAL A 174 11.36 4.20 -0.71
C VAL A 174 12.83 4.40 -0.42
N VAL A 175 13.67 4.11 -1.41
CA VAL A 175 15.13 4.14 -1.23
C VAL A 175 15.63 5.58 -1.12
N TYR A 176 15.13 6.49 -1.96
CA TYR A 176 15.47 7.90 -1.87
C TYR A 176 14.86 8.53 -0.61
N PRO A 177 15.63 9.36 0.11
CA PRO A 177 15.22 9.85 1.40
C PRO A 177 14.12 10.88 1.18
N SER A 178 12.91 10.60 1.66
CA SER A 178 11.89 11.64 1.70
C SER A 178 12.32 12.70 2.71
N ARG A 179 12.59 13.92 2.23
CA ARG A 179 12.68 15.12 3.10
C ARG A 179 11.32 15.56 3.63
N ALA A 180 10.24 14.83 3.34
CA ALA A 180 8.96 15.11 3.97
C ALA A 180 9.17 14.99 5.49
N PRO A 181 8.84 16.04 6.27
CA PRO A 181 8.81 15.94 7.72
C PRO A 181 8.01 14.70 8.08
N ILE A 182 8.53 13.86 8.97
CA ILE A 182 7.75 12.76 9.55
C ILE A 182 6.73 13.40 10.48
N THR A 183 5.66 13.93 9.90
CA THR A 183 4.42 14.13 10.64
C THR A 183 3.88 12.73 10.89
N GLY A 184 3.45 12.42 12.12
CA GLY A 184 3.03 11.07 12.53
C GLY A 184 1.79 10.50 11.81
N LYS A 185 1.48 10.95 10.59
CA LYS A 185 0.33 10.56 9.75
C LYS A 185 0.73 9.87 8.43
N SER A 186 2.00 9.54 8.19
CA SER A 186 2.48 8.99 6.91
C SER A 186 2.44 7.45 6.81
N SER A 187 1.70 6.95 5.83
CA SER A 187 1.48 5.54 5.44
C SER A 187 2.71 4.88 4.78
N SER A 188 3.87 4.94 5.43
CA SER A 188 5.15 4.42 4.89
C SER A 188 5.40 2.93 5.17
N SER A 189 4.54 2.28 5.96
CA SER A 189 4.73 0.88 6.37
C SER A 189 4.47 -0.15 5.26
N LEU A 190 3.64 0.18 4.26
CA LEU A 190 3.30 -0.73 3.16
C LEU A 190 4.46 -0.92 2.18
N THR A 191 5.20 0.15 1.91
CA THR A 191 6.26 0.17 0.90
C THR A 191 7.54 -0.53 1.39
N PHE A 192 7.79 -0.56 2.70
CA PHE A 192 8.90 -1.33 3.29
C PHE A 192 8.70 -2.85 3.18
N GLN A 193 7.47 -3.35 3.36
CA GLN A 193 7.19 -4.78 3.18
C GLN A 193 7.32 -5.21 1.71
N GLN A 194 6.92 -4.35 0.78
CA GLN A 194 7.15 -4.58 -0.67
C GLN A 194 8.64 -4.57 -1.02
N PHE A 195 9.43 -3.66 -0.45
CA PHE A 195 10.90 -3.64 -0.56
C PHE A 195 11.53 -4.95 -0.05
N LEU A 196 11.11 -5.43 1.12
CA LEU A 196 11.57 -6.71 1.66
C LEU A 196 11.17 -7.90 0.77
N GLN A 197 9.97 -7.88 0.19
CA GLN A 197 9.56 -8.92 -0.77
C GLN A 197 10.37 -8.86 -2.07
N PHE A 198 10.68 -7.67 -2.56
CA PHE A 198 11.56 -7.46 -3.71
C PHE A 198 12.97 -8.00 -3.44
N GLN A 199 13.60 -7.61 -2.32
CA GLN A 199 14.92 -8.14 -1.93
C GLN A 199 14.92 -9.66 -1.75
N LYS A 200 13.85 -10.24 -1.20
CA LYS A 200 13.71 -11.71 -1.09
C LYS A 200 13.61 -12.40 -2.46
N ARG A 201 13.00 -11.76 -3.47
CA ARG A 201 12.93 -12.32 -4.83
C ARG A 201 14.29 -12.26 -5.53
N THR A 202 15.04 -11.17 -5.38
CA THR A 202 16.34 -11.00 -6.05
C THR A 202 17.46 -11.79 -5.37
N SER A 203 17.41 -12.03 -4.06
CA SER A 203 18.37 -12.90 -3.34
C SER A 203 18.36 -14.38 -3.75
N LYS A 204 17.36 -14.84 -4.52
CA LYS A 204 17.31 -16.20 -5.08
C LYS A 204 17.99 -16.33 -6.44
N LEU A 205 18.52 -15.23 -6.97
CA LEU A 205 19.19 -15.17 -8.28
C LEU A 205 20.72 -14.96 -8.18
N SER A 206 21.26 -14.89 -6.96
CA SER A 206 22.71 -14.83 -6.66
C SER A 206 23.25 -16.18 -6.20
#